data_AF-A0A3N5UJU7-F1
#
_entry.id   AF-A0A3N5UJU7-F1
#
_cell.length_a   1.000
_cell.length_b   1.000
_cell.length_c   1.000
_cell.angle_alpha   90.00
_cell.angle_beta   90.00
_cell.angle_gamma   90.00
#
_symmetry.space_group_name_H-M   'P 1'
#
loop_
_entity.id
_entity.type
_entity.pdbx_description
1 polymer ?
#
loop_
_entity_poly.entity_id
_entity_poly.type
_entity_poly.pdbx_seq_one_letter_code
_entity_poly.pdbx_strand_id
1 'polypeptide(L)'
;MRATVEHRGVLVIRSNEGPLSAEVSNTDPAYRKEGHLGVALETFEPEVARCEPLDDSPAARLAAELTNAFVEGSARILDASDVNARAGEPGSSRGT
;
A
#
# COMPACT_ATOMS: atom_id res chain seq x y z
N MET A 1 20.39 -4.14 20.33
CA MET A 1 19.49 -3.62 19.29
C MET A 1 19.83 -4.32 17.99
N ARG A 2 19.04 -5.31 17.55
CA ARG A 2 19.22 -5.92 16.22
C ARG A 2 18.60 -4.94 15.22
N ALA A 3 19.41 -4.35 14.36
CA ALA A 3 18.88 -3.63 13.20
C ALA A 3 18.18 -4.68 12.32
N THR A 4 16.87 -4.58 12.16
CA THR A 4 16.18 -5.22 11.05
C THR A 4 16.77 -4.59 9.78
N VAL A 5 17.32 -5.41 8.89
CA VAL A 5 17.66 -4.95 7.55
C VAL A 5 16.34 -4.52 6.93
N GLU A 6 16.12 -3.22 6.77
CA GLU A 6 14.93 -2.74 6.07
C GLU A 6 14.95 -3.29 4.64
N HIS A 7 13.99 -4.14 4.31
CA HIS A 7 13.80 -4.61 2.95
C HIS A 7 12.94 -3.59 2.20
N ARG A 8 13.57 -2.81 1.33
CA ARG A 8 12.89 -1.81 0.49
C ARG A 8 12.55 -2.44 -0.87
N GLY A 9 11.27 -2.34 -1.24
CA GLY A 9 10.76 -2.67 -2.57
C GLY A 9 10.15 -1.43 -3.23
N VAL A 10 10.10 -1.42 -4.56
CA VAL A 10 9.43 -0.37 -5.34
C VAL A 10 8.50 -1.03 -6.34
N LEU A 11 7.24 -0.58 -6.36
CA LEU A 11 6.25 -0.92 -7.38
C LEU A 11 6.16 0.21 -8.40
N VAL A 12 6.18 -0.13 -9.69
CA VAL A 12 5.91 0.80 -10.77
C VAL A 12 4.73 0.29 -11.57
N ILE A 13 3.62 1.02 -11.52
CA ILE A 13 2.42 0.74 -12.32
C ILE A 13 2.42 1.67 -13.55
N ARG A 14 2.15 1.12 -14.72
CA ARG A 14 2.02 1.88 -15.98
C ARG A 14 0.69 1.51 -16.64
N SER A 15 0.01 2.50 -17.20
CA SER A 15 -1.22 2.30 -17.97
C SER A 15 -0.97 2.65 -19.44
N ASN A 16 -1.60 1.88 -20.34
CA ASN A 16 -1.65 2.16 -21.77
C ASN A 16 -2.91 2.98 -22.15
N GLU A 17 -3.85 3.14 -21.22
CA GLU A 17 -5.14 3.80 -21.44
C GLU A 17 -5.09 5.31 -21.16
N GLY A 18 -4.03 5.77 -20.48
CA GLY A 18 -3.84 7.18 -20.14
C GLY A 18 -2.85 7.37 -18.98
N PRO A 19 -2.55 8.62 -18.62
CA PRO A 19 -1.71 8.92 -17.47
C PRO A 19 -2.38 8.50 -16.16
N LEU A 20 -1.56 8.14 -15.17
CA LEU A 20 -1.98 7.96 -13.78
C LEU A 20 -1.67 9.23 -12.99
N SER A 21 -2.50 9.55 -12.00
CA SER A 21 -2.27 10.69 -11.11
C SER A 21 -1.54 10.25 -9.85
N ALA A 22 -0.72 11.16 -9.30
CA ALA A 22 -0.15 11.00 -7.97
C ALA A 22 -1.14 11.41 -6.86
N GLU A 23 -2.30 11.97 -7.19
CA GLU A 23 -3.33 12.44 -6.25
C GLU A 23 -4.15 11.29 -5.68
N VAL A 24 -3.48 10.45 -4.89
CA VAL A 24 -4.05 9.32 -4.16
C VAL A 24 -3.55 9.28 -2.72
N SER A 25 -4.32 8.70 -1.80
CA SER A 25 -3.93 8.48 -0.41
C SER A 25 -2.88 7.36 -0.27
N ASN A 26 -2.22 7.31 0.88
CA ASN A 26 -1.28 6.24 1.21
C ASN A 26 -2.03 4.98 1.72
N THR A 27 -1.47 3.81 1.46
CA THR A 27 -1.99 2.52 1.96
C THR A 27 -1.39 2.13 3.30
N ASP A 28 -0.26 2.73 3.68
CA ASP A 28 0.25 2.63 5.04
C ASP A 28 -0.62 3.50 5.97
N PRO A 29 -1.37 2.90 6.92
CA PRO A 29 -2.28 3.63 7.80
C PRO A 29 -1.55 4.62 8.71
N ALA A 30 -0.24 4.46 8.92
CA ALA A 30 0.55 5.37 9.75
C ALA A 30 0.88 6.69 9.05
N TYR A 31 0.56 6.85 7.75
CA TYR A 31 0.89 8.04 6.98
C TYR A 31 -0.30 8.60 6.20
N ARG A 32 -0.47 9.92 6.26
CA ARG A 32 -1.41 10.65 5.39
C ARG A 32 -0.66 11.51 4.39
N LYS A 33 -1.16 11.59 3.16
CA LYS A 33 -0.64 12.54 2.17
C LYS A 33 -1.18 13.95 2.44
N GLU A 34 -0.28 14.91 2.62
CA GLU A 34 -0.59 16.34 2.68
C GLU A 34 0.26 17.08 1.65
N GLY A 35 -0.40 17.61 0.60
CA GLY A 35 0.30 18.16 -0.56
C GLY A 35 1.16 17.08 -1.23
N HIS A 36 2.49 17.27 -1.26
CA HIS A 36 3.42 16.29 -1.82
C HIS A 36 4.15 15.45 -0.76
N LEU A 37 3.80 15.60 0.52
CA LEU A 37 4.51 14.96 1.63
C LEU A 37 3.63 13.92 2.32
N GLY A 38 4.26 12.85 2.81
CA GLY A 38 3.64 11.91 3.74
C GLY A 38 3.89 12.36 5.18
N VAL A 39 2.82 12.65 5.91
CA VAL A 39 2.84 13.05 7.32
C VAL A 39 2.53 11.83 8.18
N ALA A 40 3.41 11.51 9.13
CA ALA A 40 3.18 10.43 10.09
C ALA A 40 2.03 10.80 11.05
N LEU A 41 1.16 9.83 11.34
CA LEU A 41 0.03 10.00 12.25
C LEU A 41 0.38 9.55 13.67
N GLU A 42 -0.10 10.27 14.67
CA GLU A 42 0.07 9.90 16.09
C GLU A 42 -0.69 8.63 16.47
N THR A 43 -1.79 8.34 15.77
CA THR A 43 -2.65 7.17 15.99
C THR A 43 -3.22 6.69 14.67
N PHE A 44 -3.22 5.38 14.48
CA PHE A 44 -3.73 4.71 13.28
C PHE A 44 -4.20 3.29 13.65
N GLU A 45 -5.12 2.76 12.85
CA GLU A 45 -5.54 1.36 12.97
C GLU A 45 -4.50 0.46 12.28
N PRO A 46 -4.13 -0.70 12.86
CA PRO A 46 -3.10 -1.58 12.33
C PRO A 46 -3.62 -2.44 11.15
N GLU A 47 -4.38 -1.81 10.26
CA GLU A 47 -4.97 -2.42 9.08
C GLU A 47 -4.55 -1.60 7.85
N VAL A 48 -4.26 -2.29 6.75
CA VAL A 48 -3.87 -1.61 5.50
C VAL A 48 -4.99 -0.67 5.06
N ALA A 49 -4.66 0.61 4.88
CA ALA A 49 -5.62 1.61 4.46
C ALA A 49 -5.97 1.44 2.98
N ARG A 50 -7.23 1.69 2.62
CA ARG A 50 -7.63 1.74 1.21
C ARG A 50 -7.02 2.98 0.56
N CYS A 51 -6.44 2.79 -0.63
CA CYS A 51 -6.00 3.88 -1.46
C CYS A 51 -7.22 4.59 -2.06
N GLU A 52 -7.36 5.89 -1.81
CA GLU A 52 -8.48 6.72 -2.27
C GLU A 52 -7.96 7.83 -3.19
N PRO A 53 -8.70 8.20 -4.24
CA PRO A 53 -8.37 9.38 -5.03
C PRO A 53 -8.59 10.64 -4.20
N LEU A 54 -7.64 11.58 -4.27
CA LEU A 54 -7.70 12.87 -3.56
C LEU A 54 -8.29 13.99 -4.43
N ASP A 55 -8.53 13.71 -5.70
CA ASP A 55 -9.26 14.56 -6.63
C ASP A 55 -10.24 13.75 -7.48
N ASP A 56 -11.11 14.45 -8.21
CA ASP A 56 -12.13 13.81 -9.05
C ASP A 56 -11.62 13.33 -10.41
N SER A 57 -10.32 13.42 -10.69
CA SER A 57 -9.78 13.06 -12.00
C SER A 57 -9.92 11.55 -12.27
N PRO A 58 -10.25 11.15 -13.52
CA PRO A 58 -10.22 9.74 -13.89
C PRO A 58 -8.85 9.08 -13.67
N ALA A 59 -7.78 9.86 -13.80
CA ALA A 59 -6.40 9.40 -13.60
C ALA A 59 -6.11 9.04 -12.13
N ALA A 60 -6.64 9.81 -11.16
CA ALA A 60 -6.52 9.50 -9.74
C ALA A 60 -7.37 8.28 -9.36
N ARG A 61 -8.61 8.21 -9.87
CA ARG A 61 -9.51 7.07 -9.64
C ARG A 61 -8.88 5.77 -10.12
N LEU A 62 -8.35 5.76 -11.36
CA LEU A 62 -7.67 4.58 -11.91
C LEU A 62 -6.40 4.23 -11.13
N ALA A 63 -5.60 5.22 -10.72
CA ALA A 63 -4.39 4.97 -9.93
C ALA A 63 -4.71 4.33 -8.57
N ALA A 64 -5.75 4.80 -7.89
CA ALA A 64 -6.22 4.25 -6.63
C ALA A 64 -6.75 2.81 -6.79
N GLU A 65 -7.55 2.56 -7.83
CA GLU A 65 -8.06 1.21 -8.16
C GLU A 65 -6.93 0.22 -8.43
N LEU A 66 -5.95 0.57 -9.27
CA LEU A 66 -4.81 -0.29 -9.58
C LEU A 66 -3.93 -0.56 -8.36
N THR A 67 -3.74 0.45 -7.51
CA THR A 67 -2.97 0.32 -6.26
C THR A 67 -3.67 -0.65 -5.30
N ASN A 68 -4.98 -0.50 -5.09
CA ASN A 68 -5.77 -1.40 -4.24
C ASN A 68 -5.74 -2.84 -4.77
N ALA A 69 -5.92 -3.04 -6.08
CA ALA A 69 -5.88 -4.37 -6.69
C ALA A 69 -4.51 -5.06 -6.49
N PHE A 70 -3.41 -4.30 -6.60
CA PHE A 70 -2.08 -4.81 -6.30
C PHE A 70 -1.93 -5.17 -4.82
N VAL A 71 -2.34 -4.30 -3.91
CA VAL A 71 -2.23 -4.52 -2.46
C VAL A 71 -3.01 -5.77 -2.04
N GLU A 72 -4.27 -5.87 -2.45
CA GLU A 72 -5.12 -7.04 -2.16
C GLU A 72 -4.59 -8.33 -2.82
N GLY A 73 -4.07 -8.23 -4.05
CA GLY A 73 -3.49 -9.37 -4.76
C GLY A 73 -2.18 -9.85 -4.12
N SER A 74 -1.30 -8.91 -3.77
CA SER A 74 0.00 -9.21 -3.17
C SER A 74 -0.15 -9.74 -1.74
N ALA A 75 -1.04 -9.18 -0.93
CA ALA A 75 -1.39 -9.72 0.40
C ALA A 75 -1.80 -11.20 0.31
N ARG A 76 -2.74 -11.54 -0.59
CA ARG A 76 -3.17 -12.94 -0.80
C ARG A 76 -2.03 -13.87 -1.20
N ILE A 77 -1.14 -13.43 -2.09
CA ILE A 77 0.02 -14.24 -2.54
C ILE A 77 1.03 -14.41 -1.39
N LEU A 78 1.29 -13.35 -0.63
CA LEU A 78 2.24 -13.35 0.48
C LEU A 78 1.72 -14.19 1.65
N ASP A 79 0.43 -14.14 1.95
CA ASP A 79 -0.21 -14.96 2.99
C ASP A 79 -0.16 -16.45 2.66
N ALA A 80 -0.26 -16.80 1.38
CA ALA A 80 -0.17 -18.17 0.90
C ALA A 80 1.27 -18.65 0.65
N SER A 81 2.29 -17.80 0.88
CA SER A 81 3.68 -18.10 0.52
C SER A 81 4.33 -19.04 1.54
N ASP A 82 4.89 -20.16 1.05
CA ASP A 82 5.71 -21.07 1.85
C ASP A 82 6.92 -20.38 2.49
N VAL A 83 7.46 -19.33 1.86
CA VAL A 83 8.60 -18.56 2.39
C VAL A 83 8.18 -17.83 3.67
N ASN A 84 7.03 -17.15 3.65
CA ASN A 84 6.51 -16.40 4.79
C ASN A 84 6.06 -17.36 5.91
N ALA A 85 5.45 -18.49 5.54
CA ALA A 85 5.09 -19.54 6.49
C ALA A 85 6.30 -20.10 7.25
N ARG A 86 7.44 -20.29 6.58
CA ARG A 86 8.70 -20.75 7.20
C ARG A 86 9.36 -19.67 8.05
N ALA A 87 9.23 -18.41 7.68
CA ALA A 87 9.75 -17.28 8.45
C ALA A 87 8.95 -17.02 9.74
N GLY A 88 7.75 -17.59 9.87
CA GLY A 88 6.84 -17.30 10.98
C GLY A 88 6.30 -15.87 10.93
N GLU A 89 6.46 -15.19 9.79
CA GLU A 89 5.90 -13.87 9.53
C GLU A 89 4.54 -14.07 8.86
N PRO A 90 3.42 -13.95 9.60
CA PRO A 90 2.13 -13.80 8.93
C PRO A 90 2.24 -12.55 8.03
N GLY A 91 1.75 -12.63 6.80
CA GLY A 91 1.57 -11.43 5.99
C GLY A 91 0.82 -10.41 6.84
N SER A 92 1.35 -9.19 6.87
CA SER A 92 0.97 -8.17 7.85
C SER A 92 -0.56 -8.08 8.02
N SER A 93 -1.00 -8.24 9.27
CA SER A 93 -2.38 -8.10 9.81
C SER A 93 -3.38 -9.23 9.52
N ARG A 94 -3.45 -10.21 10.43
CA ARG A 94 -4.71 -10.93 10.72
C ARG A 94 -5.57 -10.03 11.62
N GLY A 95 -6.57 -9.38 11.04
CA GLY A 95 -7.77 -8.99 11.79
C GLY A 95 -8.60 -10.24 12.08
N THR A 96 -8.85 -10.50 13.37
CA THR A 96 -9.81 -11.51 13.85
C THR A 96 -11.15 -10.86 14.13
#